data_AF-A0A1F8V0K3-F1
#
_entry.id   AF-A0A1F8V0K3-F1
#
_cell.length_a   1.000
_cell.length_b   1.000
_cell.length_c   1.000
_cell.angle_alpha   90.00
_cell.angle_beta   90.00
_cell.angle_gamma   90.00
#
_symmetry.space_group_name_H-M   'P 1'
#
loop_
_entity.id
_entity.type
_entity.pdbx_description
1 polymer ?
#
loop_
_entity_poly.entity_id
_entity_poly.type
_entity_poly.pdbx_seq_one_letter_code
_entity_poly.pdbx_strand_id
1 'polypeptide(L)' 'MSKRYRSFVSVYINIQLLSNELDLFFSYAVALRFSGLSITMPLKQAVIPYLTVVSEAVQYLQACNTIRFDKGKVLGCNTD' A
#
# COMPACT_ATOMS: atom_id res chain seq x y z
N MET A 1 -17.59 -15.72 -21.79
CA MET A 1 -16.74 -14.54 -21.52
C MET A 1 -15.35 -15.03 -21.13
N SER A 2 -14.37 -14.95 -22.04
CA SER A 2 -13.01 -15.36 -21.74
C SER A 2 -12.35 -14.35 -20.79
N LYS A 3 -11.91 -14.81 -19.61
CA LYS A 3 -11.01 -14.03 -18.77
C LYS A 3 -9.69 -13.89 -19.53
N ARG A 4 -9.52 -12.75 -20.19
CA ARG A 4 -8.28 -12.40 -20.89
C ARG A 4 -7.25 -12.02 -19.83
N TYR A 5 -6.49 -13.01 -19.36
CA TYR A 5 -5.34 -12.77 -18.49
C TYR A 5 -4.33 -11.94 -19.28
N ARG A 6 -4.25 -10.64 -18.98
CA ARG A 6 -3.12 -9.82 -19.40
C ARG A 6 -1.90 -10.34 -18.63
N SER A 7 -0.91 -10.86 -19.34
CA SER A 7 0.39 -11.20 -18.75
C SER A 7 1.04 -9.90 -18.27
N PHE A 8 0.92 -9.62 -16.98
CA PHE A 8 1.70 -8.57 -16.34
C PHE A 8 2.97 -9.20 -15.80
N VAL A 9 4.12 -8.64 -16.20
CA VAL A 9 5.39 -8.95 -15.54
C VAL A 9 5.43 -8.09 -14.29
N SER A 10 5.35 -8.73 -13.12
CA SER A 10 5.48 -8.07 -11.82
C SER A 10 6.39 -8.90 -10.92
N VAL A 11 7.06 -8.21 -10.00
CA VAL A 11 7.84 -8.83 -8.93
C VAL A 11 7.27 -8.37 -7.60
N TYR A 12 7.27 -9.27 -6.63
CA TYR A 12 6.89 -8.98 -5.26
C TYR A 12 8.10 -9.20 -4.37
N ILE A 13 8.52 -8.16 -3.63
CA ILE A 13 9.72 -8.18 -2.80
C ILE A 13 9.38 -7.77 -1.38
N ASN A 14 10.15 -8.29 -0.42
CA ASN A 14 10.06 -7.89 0.98
C ASN A 14 11.01 -6.72 1.24
N ILE A 15 10.51 -5.69 1.91
CA ILE A 15 11.29 -4.55 2.37
C ILE A 15 11.00 -4.40 3.86
N GLN A 16 12.03 -4.54 4.69
CA GLN A 16 11.92 -4.27 6.11
C GLN A 16 12.13 -2.78 6.35
N LEU A 17 11.24 -2.18 7.12
CA LEU A 17 11.25 -0.75 7.43
C LEU A 17 10.97 -0.54 8.91
N LEU A 18 11.64 0.46 9.49
CA LEU A 18 11.27 1.09 10.74
C LEU A 18 10.25 2.20 10.47
N SER A 19 9.45 2.55 11.48
CA SER A 19 8.41 3.58 11.33
C SER A 19 8.97 4.95 10.91
N ASN A 20 10.20 5.30 11.33
CA ASN A 20 10.86 6.55 10.98
C ASN A 20 11.41 6.59 9.54
N GLU A 21 11.34 5.48 8.81
CA GLU A 21 11.78 5.40 7.41
C GLU A 21 10.59 5.57 6.43
N LEU A 22 9.36 5.60 6.93
CA LEU A 22 8.15 5.63 6.11
C LEU A 22 8.06 6.90 5.25
N ASP A 23 8.44 8.06 5.76
CA ASP A 23 8.41 9.32 5.00
C ASP A 23 9.25 9.22 3.71
N LEU A 24 10.49 8.75 3.87
CA LEU A 24 11.41 8.59 2.76
C LEU A 24 10.96 7.46 1.84
N PHE A 25 10.47 6.36 2.42
CA PHE A 25 9.96 5.23 1.66
C PHE A 25 8.77 5.59 0.76
N PHE A 26 7.76 6.29 1.27
CA PHE A 26 6.60 6.69 0.46
C PHE A 26 6.99 7.65 -0.66
N SER A 27 7.97 8.53 -0.42
CA SER A 27 8.54 9.40 -1.45
C SER A 27 9.15 8.58 -2.59
N TYR A 28 9.94 7.55 -2.27
CA TYR A 28 10.51 6.65 -3.27
C TYR A 28 9.48 5.73 -3.92
N ALA A 29 8.50 5.21 -3.18
CA ALA A 29 7.47 4.33 -3.71
C ALA A 29 6.66 5.01 -4.82
N VAL A 30 6.36 6.30 -4.65
CA VAL A 30 5.72 7.13 -5.69
C VAL A 30 6.68 7.37 -6.86
N ALA A 31 7.92 7.79 -6.60
CA ALA A 31 8.91 8.08 -7.64
C ALA A 31 9.25 6.86 -8.52
N LEU A 32 9.38 5.69 -7.90
CA LEU A 32 9.70 4.41 -8.55
C LEU A 32 8.45 3.71 -9.10
N ARG A 33 7.26 4.32 -8.95
CA ARG A 33 5.98 3.82 -9.47
C ARG A 33 5.63 2.42 -8.98
N PHE A 34 5.71 2.21 -7.66
CA PHE A 34 5.20 0.99 -7.05
C PHE A 34 3.71 0.86 -7.36
N SER A 35 3.27 -0.34 -7.73
CA SER A 35 1.85 -0.61 -8.02
C SER A 35 1.02 -0.73 -6.74
N GLY A 36 1.62 -1.24 -5.67
CA GLY A 36 0.97 -1.43 -4.38
C GLY A 36 1.92 -2.02 -3.33
N LEU A 37 1.42 -2.13 -2.10
CA LEU A 37 2.16 -2.63 -0.94
C LEU A 37 1.24 -3.54 -0.12
N SER A 38 1.76 -4.63 0.41
CA SER A 38 1.15 -5.30 1.57
C SER A 38 1.93 -4.94 2.82
N ILE A 39 1.21 -4.55 3.86
CA ILE A 39 1.74 -4.02 5.11
C ILE A 39 1.43 -5.02 6.23
N THR A 40 2.45 -5.35 7.01
CA THR A 40 2.34 -6.23 8.17
C THR A 40 2.77 -5.52 9.45
N MET A 41 2.67 -6.20 10.59
CA MET A 41 3.09 -5.66 11.88
C MET A 41 4.57 -5.25 11.88
N PRO A 42 4.94 -4.16 12.58
CA PRO A 42 4.08 -3.27 13.38
C PRO A 42 3.50 -2.08 12.59
N LEU A 43 3.66 -2.04 11.25
CA LEU A 43 3.46 -0.83 10.45
C LEU A 43 2.01 -0.58 10.02
N LYS A 44 1.07 -1.50 10.27
CA LYS A 44 -0.32 -1.38 9.81
C LYS A 44 -1.02 -0.08 10.25
N GLN A 45 -0.63 0.48 11.40
CA GLN A 45 -1.13 1.78 11.88
C GLN A 45 -0.29 2.95 11.34
N ALA A 46 1.04 2.79 11.36
CA ALA A 46 1.99 3.84 11.02
C ALA A 46 1.88 4.32 9.56
N VAL A 47 1.32 3.50 8.66
CA VAL A 47 1.14 3.88 7.25
C VAL A 47 -0.09 4.77 6.98
N ILE A 48 -1.03 4.88 7.92
CA ILE A 48 -2.30 5.60 7.72
C ILE A 48 -2.11 7.08 7.34
N PRO A 49 -1.17 7.85 7.94
CA PRO A 49 -0.94 9.25 7.59
C PRO A 49 -0.53 9.48 6.13
N TYR A 50 -0.04 8.45 5.43
CA TYR A 50 0.40 8.53 4.04
C TYR A 50 -0.73 8.25 3.03
N LEU A 51 -1.90 7.86 3.51
CA LEU A 51 -3.04 7.48 2.67
C LEU A 51 -3.84 8.71 2.26
N THR A 52 -4.13 8.83 0.97
CA THR A 52 -5.03 9.85 0.43
C THR A 52 -6.49 9.44 0.56
N VAL A 53 -6.77 8.13 0.43
CA VAL A 53 -8.11 7.54 0.53
C VAL A 53 -8.02 6.29 1.39
N VAL A 54 -8.94 6.16 2.34
CA VAL A 54 -9.03 5.01 3.25
C VAL A 54 -10.38 4.32 3.07
N SER A 55 -10.42 2.99 3.17
CA SER A 55 -11.67 2.24 3.23
C SER A 55 -12.34 2.37 4.61
N GLU A 56 -13.63 2.07 4.68
CA GLU A 56 -14.38 2.01 5.94
C GLU A 56 -13.72 1.04 6.96
N ALA A 57 -13.22 -0.10 6.49
CA ALA A 57 -12.49 -1.04 7.34
C ALA A 57 -11.23 -0.42 7.97
N VAL A 58 -10.48 0.41 7.24
CA VAL A 58 -9.31 1.13 7.79
C VAL A 58 -9.76 2.16 8.83
N GLN A 59 -10.87 2.85 8.58
CA GLN A 59 -11.43 3.81 9.53
C GLN A 59 -11.90 3.13 10.83
N TYR A 60 -12.52 1.96 10.73
CA TYR A 60 -13.02 1.23 11.89
C TYR A 60 -11.89 0.53 12.67
N LEU A 61 -11.02 -0.21 11.97
CA LEU A 61 -9.96 -1.01 12.59
C LEU A 61 -8.71 -0.20 12.95
N GLN A 62 -8.60 1.03 12.45
CA GLN A 62 -7.40 1.85 12.57
C GLN A 62 -6.13 1.10 12.11
N ALA A 63 -6.25 0.33 11.04
CA ALA A 63 -5.15 -0.48 10.51
C ALA A 63 -5.31 -0.65 9.00
N CYS A 64 -4.21 -0.52 8.25
CA CYS A 64 -4.16 -0.73 6.81
C CYS A 64 -3.13 -1.83 6.49
N ASN A 65 -3.57 -2.87 5.78
CA ASN A 65 -2.71 -3.99 5.38
C ASN A 65 -2.41 -3.99 3.87
N THR A 66 -3.12 -3.18 3.08
CA THR A 66 -3.03 -3.18 1.61
C THR A 66 -3.10 -1.76 1.08
N ILE A 67 -2.11 -1.36 0.27
CA ILE A 67 -2.03 -0.05 -0.37
C ILE A 67 -1.98 -0.22 -1.88
N ARG A 68 -2.71 0.63 -2.61
CA ARG A 68 -2.63 0.77 -4.06
C ARG A 68 -2.27 2.20 -4.42
N PHE A 69 -1.36 2.38 -5.37
CA PHE A 69 -1.08 3.67 -5.98
C PHE A 69 -1.89 3.80 -7.28
N ASP A 70 -2.69 4.86 -7.40
CA ASP A 70 -3.52 5.10 -8.59
C ASP A 70 -3.67 6.60 -8.86
N LYS A 71 -3.22 7.05 -10.04
CA LYS A 71 -3.33 8.45 -10.50
C LYS A 71 -2.92 9.49 -9.45
N GLY A 72 -1.79 9.25 -8.78
CA GLY A 72 -1.26 10.15 -7.74
C GLY A 72 -1.97 10.06 -6.39
N LYS A 73 -2.92 9.13 -6.20
CA LYS A 73 -3.55 8.82 -4.92
C LYS A 73 -2.93 7.57 -4.31
N VAL A 74 -2.83 7.58 -2.98
CA VAL A 74 -2.44 6.43 -2.16
C VAL A 74 -3.71 5.90 -1.49
N LEU A 75 -4.21 4.75 -1.95
CA LEU A 75 -5.46 4.17 -1.46
C LEU A 75 -5.14 3.02 -0.51
N GLY A 76 -5.58 3.11 0.73
CA GLY A 76 -5.42 2.05 1.71
C GLY A 76 -6.72 1.31 2.01
N CYS A 77 -6.62 -0.01 2.14
CA CYS A 77 -7.69 -0.86 2.66
C CYS A 77 -7.15 -1.86 3.68
N ASN A 78 -8.08 -2.46 4.42
CA ASN A 78 -7.82 -3.61 5.27
C ASN A 78 -8.64 -4.78 4.73
N THR A 79 -7.99 -5.91 4.49
CA THR A 79 -8.59 -7.14 3.97
C THR A 79 -8.55 -8.29 4.98
N ASP A 80 -8.16 -7.99 6.22
CA ASP A 80 -8.25 -8.95 7.33
C ASP A 80 -9.72 -9.27 7.65
#